data_AF-A0ABD0ZGW9-F1
#
_entry.id   AF-A0ABD0ZGW9-F1
#
_cell.length_a   1.000
_cell.length_b   1.000
_cell.length_c   1.000
_cell.angle_alpha   90.00
_cell.angle_beta   90.00
_cell.angle_gamma   90.00
#
_symmetry.space_group_name_H-M   'P 1'
#
loop_
_entity.id
_entity.type
_entity.pdbx_description
1 polymer ?
#
loop_
_entity_poly.entity_id
_entity_poly.type
_entity_poly.pdbx_seq_one_letter_code
_entity_poly.pdbx_strand_id
1 'polypeptide(L)'
;MARRITTLALLIEILFLVSYVSHIPTTAADYDGDVIHVAGKVLCQDCSLNYDQWINGSEPIKGAVVSITCMDERRRVRYYGSDKTDEIGQFDLTVNKVLYGGKDLKPQLCNVRLVSSPDQSCNIPTNFGNGQTGVKLVRPFMVFKDLVKYVVGPFYYTTPMCETPKFENNY
;
A
#
# COMPACT_ATOMS: atom_id res chain seq x y z
N MET A 1 51.12 18.36 -24.81
CA MET A 1 50.70 18.87 -23.47
C MET A 1 49.20 19.16 -23.41
N ALA A 2 48.64 19.94 -24.35
CA ALA A 2 47.22 20.33 -24.39
C ALA A 2 46.19 19.17 -24.36
N ARG A 3 46.51 18.02 -24.98
CA ARG A 3 45.60 16.85 -25.03
C ARG A 3 45.44 16.13 -23.69
N ARG A 4 46.43 16.22 -22.78
CA ARG A 4 46.33 15.64 -21.42
C ARG A 4 45.57 16.55 -20.46
N ILE A 5 45.63 17.86 -20.69
CA ILE A 5 44.94 18.89 -19.90
C ILE A 5 43.43 18.86 -20.19
N THR A 6 43.05 18.68 -21.46
CA THR A 6 41.64 18.54 -21.88
C THR A 6 40.98 17.27 -21.36
N THR A 7 41.68 16.13 -21.33
CA THR A 7 41.15 14.90 -20.72
C THR A 7 41.00 15.00 -19.21
N LEU A 8 41.90 15.71 -18.52
CA LEU A 8 41.79 15.93 -17.07
C LEU A 8 40.62 16.86 -16.73
N ALA A 9 40.39 17.91 -17.53
CA ALA A 9 39.25 18.82 -17.35
C ALA A 9 37.91 18.09 -17.51
N LEU A 10 37.77 17.22 -18.52
CA LEU A 10 36.56 16.43 -18.74
C LEU A 10 36.25 15.46 -17.59
N LEU A 11 37.27 14.84 -16.99
CA LEU A 11 37.09 13.93 -15.85
C LEU A 11 36.62 14.66 -14.59
N ILE A 12 37.10 15.88 -14.38
CA ILE A 12 36.73 16.71 -13.23
C ILE A 12 35.26 17.13 -13.34
N GLU A 13 34.80 17.58 -14.52
CA GLU A 13 33.40 17.93 -14.76
C GLU A 13 32.45 16.73 -14.56
N ILE A 14 32.84 15.53 -15.02
CA ILE A 14 32.05 14.31 -14.81
C ILE A 14 31.96 13.97 -13.30
N LEU A 15 33.05 14.12 -12.55
CA LEU A 15 33.07 13.90 -11.10
C LEU A 15 32.16 14.90 -10.35
N PHE A 16 32.13 16.17 -10.78
CA PHE A 16 31.22 17.17 -10.20
C PHE A 16 29.75 16.90 -10.51
N LEU A 17 29.42 16.35 -11.67
CA LEU A 17 28.04 15.95 -11.99
C LEU A 17 27.58 14.74 -11.17
N VAL A 18 28.45 13.76 -10.95
CA VAL A 18 28.12 12.56 -10.16
C VAL A 18 27.95 12.89 -8.66
N SER A 19 28.73 13.83 -8.12
CA SER A 19 28.53 14.32 -6.75
C SER A 19 27.25 15.14 -6.61
N TYR A 20 26.83 15.88 -7.64
CA TYR A 20 25.57 16.62 -7.62
C TYR A 20 24.34 15.69 -7.57
N VAL A 21 24.37 14.57 -8.31
CA VAL A 21 23.24 13.60 -8.34
C VAL A 21 23.15 12.78 -7.04
N SER A 22 24.27 12.52 -6.36
CA SER A 22 24.30 11.76 -5.11
C SER A 22 23.87 12.57 -3.87
N HIS A 23 23.62 13.88 -4.03
CA HIS A 23 23.09 14.75 -2.99
C HIS A 23 21.60 15.10 -3.18
N ILE A 24 20.82 14.33 -3.94
CA ILE A 24 19.36 14.42 -3.81
C ILE A 24 18.99 13.69 -2.52
N PRO A 25 18.67 14.38 -1.41
CA PRO A 25 18.07 13.71 -0.28
C PRO A 25 16.74 13.15 -0.77
N THR A 26 16.57 11.82 -0.73
CA THR A 26 15.25 11.20 -0.74
C THR A 26 14.56 11.60 0.55
N THR A 27 14.08 12.84 0.63
CA THR A 27 13.15 13.26 1.65
C THR A 27 11.85 12.52 1.36
N ALA A 28 11.58 11.47 2.12
CA ALA A 28 10.21 11.05 2.32
C ALA A 28 9.49 12.30 2.85
N ALA A 29 8.68 12.93 2.00
CA ALA A 29 7.96 14.14 2.36
C ALA A 29 7.14 13.84 3.63
N ASP A 30 7.51 14.48 4.73
CA ASP A 30 6.71 14.44 5.95
C ASP A 30 5.53 15.37 5.71
N TYR A 31 4.36 14.79 5.46
CA TYR A 31 3.15 15.54 5.24
C TYR A 31 2.55 15.91 6.61
N ASP A 32 2.36 17.20 6.83
CA ASP A 32 1.96 17.83 8.10
C ASP A 32 0.45 17.71 8.40
N GLY A 33 -0.16 16.58 8.03
CA GLY A 33 -1.56 16.31 8.36
C GLY A 33 -1.71 15.54 9.67
N ASP A 34 -2.57 16.02 10.55
CA ASP A 34 -2.90 15.39 11.83
C ASP A 34 -3.67 14.08 11.67
N VAL A 35 -4.31 13.87 10.51
CA VAL A 35 -5.17 12.71 10.24
C VAL A 35 -4.75 12.00 8.95
N ILE A 36 -4.57 10.69 9.05
CA ILE A 36 -4.32 9.77 7.94
C ILE A 36 -5.66 9.16 7.54
N HIS A 37 -6.09 9.43 6.31
CA HIS A 37 -7.23 8.77 5.68
C HIS A 37 -6.75 7.70 4.71
N VAL A 38 -7.34 6.50 4.78
CA VAL A 38 -7.07 5.43 3.81
C VAL A 38 -8.38 4.91 3.25
N ALA A 39 -8.60 5.18 1.97
CA ALA A 39 -9.74 4.68 1.25
C ALA A 39 -9.36 3.54 0.29
N GLY A 40 -10.29 2.64 0.04
CA GLY A 40 -10.12 1.59 -0.95
C GLY A 40 -11.40 0.80 -1.18
N LYS A 41 -11.32 -0.21 -2.03
CA LYS A 41 -12.43 -1.14 -2.30
C LYS A 41 -12.02 -2.58 -2.07
N VAL A 42 -12.97 -3.40 -1.64
CA VAL A 42 -12.87 -4.86 -1.61
C VAL A 42 -13.96 -5.46 -2.48
N LEU A 43 -13.55 -6.27 -3.44
CA LEU A 43 -14.40 -6.86 -4.45
C LEU A 43 -14.22 -8.39 -4.48
N CYS A 44 -15.15 -9.09 -5.12
CA CYS A 44 -15.07 -10.52 -5.34
C CYS A 44 -14.53 -10.80 -6.75
N GLN A 45 -13.40 -11.48 -6.82
CA GLN A 45 -12.82 -11.97 -8.08
C GLN A 45 -13.52 -13.28 -8.49
N ASP A 46 -14.14 -13.26 -9.67
CA ASP A 46 -14.64 -14.45 -10.35
C ASP A 46 -13.59 -14.97 -11.35
N CYS A 47 -12.99 -16.13 -11.06
CA CYS A 47 -11.97 -16.72 -11.93
C CYS A 47 -12.51 -17.60 -13.04
N SER A 48 -13.84 -17.76 -13.14
CA SER A 48 -14.44 -18.32 -14.36
C SER A 48 -14.34 -17.33 -15.53
N LEU A 49 -14.16 -16.05 -15.21
CA LEU A 49 -14.01 -14.95 -16.15
C LEU A 49 -12.53 -14.66 -16.45
N ASN A 50 -12.27 -14.09 -17.62
CA ASN A 50 -10.94 -13.59 -17.94
C ASN A 50 -10.61 -12.28 -17.18
N TYR A 51 -9.35 -11.87 -17.22
CA TYR A 51 -8.85 -10.70 -16.48
C TYR A 51 -9.67 -9.43 -16.71
N ASP A 52 -9.94 -9.10 -17.97
CA ASP A 52 -10.65 -7.87 -18.34
C ASP A 52 -12.12 -7.89 -17.89
N GLN A 53 -12.74 -9.08 -17.85
CA GLN A 53 -14.12 -9.22 -17.43
C GLN A 53 -14.27 -9.02 -15.93
N TRP A 54 -13.51 -9.73 -15.10
CA TRP A 54 -13.68 -9.59 -13.65
C TRP A 54 -13.16 -8.25 -13.15
N ILE A 55 -12.08 -7.68 -13.69
CA ILE A 55 -11.58 -6.37 -13.19
C ILE A 55 -12.60 -5.23 -13.36
N ASN A 56 -13.43 -5.30 -14.41
CA ASN A 56 -14.45 -4.30 -14.73
C ASN A 56 -15.85 -4.64 -14.17
N GLY A 57 -16.09 -5.90 -13.81
CA GLY A 57 -17.41 -6.39 -13.40
C GLY A 57 -17.48 -7.07 -12.03
N SER A 58 -16.39 -7.08 -11.26
CA SER A 58 -16.36 -7.75 -9.94
C SER A 58 -17.39 -7.16 -8.99
N GLU A 59 -18.09 -8.05 -8.29
CA GLU A 59 -19.09 -7.67 -7.31
C GLU A 59 -18.44 -7.06 -6.05
N PRO A 60 -19.00 -5.98 -5.49
CA PRO A 60 -18.52 -5.43 -4.22
C PRO A 60 -18.85 -6.35 -3.05
N ILE A 61 -17.91 -6.50 -2.12
CA ILE A 61 -18.15 -7.26 -0.90
C ILE A 61 -18.48 -6.29 0.22
N LYS A 62 -19.72 -6.33 0.72
CA LYS A 62 -20.13 -5.61 1.93
C LYS A 62 -19.63 -6.32 3.19
N GLY A 63 -19.13 -5.56 4.14
CA GLY A 63 -18.73 -6.06 5.46
C GLY A 63 -17.39 -6.79 5.50
N ALA A 64 -16.63 -6.79 4.41
CA ALA A 64 -15.25 -7.26 4.40
C ALA A 64 -14.41 -6.40 5.35
N VAL A 65 -13.58 -7.05 6.16
CA VAL A 65 -12.75 -6.39 7.16
C VAL A 65 -11.37 -6.12 6.57
N VAL A 66 -10.97 -4.85 6.62
CA VAL A 66 -9.62 -4.39 6.25
C VAL A 66 -8.97 -3.82 7.51
N SER A 67 -7.67 -4.06 7.67
CA SER A 67 -6.90 -3.52 8.81
C SER A 67 -5.78 -2.61 8.36
N ILE A 68 -5.44 -1.68 9.24
CA ILE A 68 -4.21 -0.90 9.19
C ILE A 68 -3.38 -1.21 10.43
N THR A 69 -2.11 -1.53 10.22
CA THR A 69 -1.13 -1.70 11.29
C THR A 69 0.02 -0.74 11.07
N CYS A 70 0.27 0.14 12.04
CA CYS A 70 1.41 1.05 12.01
C CYS A 70 2.49 0.63 13.01
N MET A 71 3.72 0.55 12.52
CA MET A 71 4.89 0.17 13.30
C MET A 71 5.72 1.39 13.69
N ASP A 72 6.51 1.28 14.75
CA ASP A 72 7.65 2.18 14.96
C ASP A 72 8.88 1.73 14.16
N GLU A 73 9.94 2.54 14.18
CA GLU A 73 11.23 2.24 13.52
C GLU A 73 11.91 0.97 14.06
N ARG A 74 11.52 0.51 15.25
CA ARG A 74 11.98 -0.73 15.87
C ARG A 74 11.08 -1.93 15.52
N ARG A 75 10.18 -1.78 14.54
CA ARG A 75 9.23 -2.80 14.07
C ARG A 75 8.26 -3.29 15.14
N ARG A 76 7.92 -2.45 16.12
CA ARG A 76 6.90 -2.75 17.13
C ARG A 76 5.58 -2.12 16.73
N VAL A 77 4.47 -2.83 16.94
CA VAL A 77 3.13 -2.30 16.67
C VAL A 77 2.87 -1.11 17.59
N ARG A 78 2.55 0.05 16.98
CA ARG A 78 2.15 1.27 17.69
C ARG A 78 0.66 1.52 17.57
N TYR A 79 0.08 1.13 16.45
CA TYR A 79 -1.33 1.29 16.19
C TYR A 79 -1.86 0.11 15.38
N TYR A 80 -3.07 -0.31 15.72
CA TYR A 80 -3.86 -1.25 14.96
C TYR A 80 -5.28 -0.69 14.89
N GLY A 81 -5.84 -0.66 13.68
CA GLY A 81 -7.23 -0.31 13.44
C GLY A 81 -7.80 -1.18 12.34
N SER A 82 -9.12 -1.21 12.25
CA SER A 82 -9.83 -1.90 11.18
C SER A 82 -11.11 -1.16 10.82
N ASP A 83 -11.59 -1.43 9.61
CA ASP A 83 -12.85 -0.94 9.09
C ASP A 83 -13.55 -2.05 8.31
N LYS A 84 -14.86 -1.89 8.12
CA LYS A 84 -15.69 -2.79 7.34
C LYS A 84 -16.17 -2.09 6.08
N THR A 85 -16.17 -2.79 4.98
CA THR A 85 -16.68 -2.23 3.73
C THR A 85 -18.19 -2.00 3.74
N ASP A 86 -18.63 -0.96 3.04
CA ASP A 86 -20.03 -0.61 2.84
C ASP A 86 -20.72 -1.43 1.72
N GLU A 87 -21.95 -1.04 1.34
CA GLU A 87 -22.75 -1.70 0.29
C GLU A 87 -22.06 -1.76 -1.08
N ILE A 88 -21.14 -0.83 -1.36
CA ILE A 88 -20.41 -0.74 -2.63
C ILE A 88 -18.96 -1.18 -2.48
N GLY A 89 -18.66 -1.91 -1.40
CA GLY A 89 -17.37 -2.53 -1.13
C GLY A 89 -16.30 -1.52 -0.69
N GLN A 90 -16.67 -0.29 -0.32
CA GLN A 90 -15.71 0.75 0.06
C GLN A 90 -15.44 0.74 1.55
N PHE A 91 -14.19 0.97 1.93
CA PHE A 91 -13.78 1.28 3.30
C PHE A 91 -13.11 2.66 3.35
N ASP A 92 -13.20 3.35 4.48
CA ASP A 92 -12.54 4.63 4.74
C ASP A 92 -11.99 4.66 6.17
N LEU A 93 -10.74 4.21 6.31
CA LEU A 93 -10.02 4.20 7.57
C LEU A 93 -9.54 5.60 7.93
N THR A 94 -9.92 6.07 9.11
CA THR A 94 -9.41 7.32 9.70
C THR A 94 -8.49 7.00 10.87
N VAL A 95 -7.25 7.49 10.82
CA VAL A 95 -6.23 7.27 11.86
C VAL A 95 -5.61 8.59 12.27
N ASN A 96 -5.66 8.91 13.57
CA ASN A 96 -4.95 10.06 14.11
C ASN A 96 -3.44 9.82 14.05
N LYS A 97 -2.69 10.76 13.46
CA LYS A 97 -1.23 10.71 13.34
C LYS A 97 -0.60 10.79 14.73
N VAL A 98 -1.10 11.68 15.59
CA VAL A 98 -0.61 11.84 16.96
C VAL A 98 -1.30 10.85 17.89
N LEU A 99 -0.53 9.89 18.43
CA LEU A 99 -1.03 8.97 19.44
C LEU A 99 -0.92 9.56 20.85
N TYR A 100 -1.69 9.00 21.79
CA TYR A 100 -1.55 9.28 23.22
C TYR A 100 -0.08 9.15 23.66
N GLY A 101 0.49 10.25 24.19
CA GLY A 101 1.90 10.35 24.56
C GLY A 101 2.80 11.08 23.56
N GLY A 102 2.22 11.80 22.58
CA GLY A 102 2.93 12.76 21.74
C GLY A 102 3.92 12.14 20.75
N LYS A 103 3.66 10.90 20.30
CA LYS A 103 4.49 10.24 19.29
C LYS A 103 3.71 10.05 18.01
N ASP A 104 4.23 10.62 16.95
CA ASP A 104 3.60 10.61 15.64
C ASP A 104 3.78 9.27 14.93
N LEU A 105 2.70 8.79 14.33
CA LEU A 105 2.72 7.72 13.37
C LEU A 105 3.36 8.23 12.07
N LYS A 106 4.23 7.39 11.52
CA LYS A 106 4.82 7.60 10.20
C LYS A 106 4.01 6.80 9.19
N PRO A 107 3.29 7.44 8.23
CA PRO A 107 2.45 6.71 7.27
C PRO A 107 3.20 5.60 6.52
N GLN A 108 4.47 5.83 6.17
CA GLN A 108 5.32 4.84 5.49
C GLN A 108 5.62 3.58 6.32
N LEU A 109 5.37 3.62 7.64
CA LEU A 109 5.45 2.47 8.55
C LEU A 109 4.08 1.84 8.83
N CYS A 110 3.01 2.34 8.20
CA CYS A 110 1.68 1.74 8.20
C CYS A 110 1.51 0.79 7.02
N ASN A 111 0.87 -0.35 7.28
CA ASN A 111 0.55 -1.39 6.31
C ASN A 111 -0.95 -1.69 6.35
N VAL A 112 -1.61 -1.69 5.20
CA VAL A 112 -3.05 -1.92 5.07
C VAL A 112 -3.31 -3.23 4.34
N ARG A 113 -4.12 -4.12 4.91
CA ARG A 113 -4.36 -5.47 4.36
C ARG A 113 -5.75 -6.01 4.65
N LEU A 114 -6.17 -6.96 3.84
CA LEU A 114 -7.34 -7.81 4.06
C LEU A 114 -7.24 -8.59 5.37
N VAL A 115 -8.37 -8.77 6.04
CA VAL A 115 -8.51 -9.55 7.28
C VAL A 115 -9.51 -10.67 7.10
N SER A 116 -10.76 -10.35 6.76
CA SER A 116 -11.80 -11.35 6.53
C SER A 116 -12.87 -10.86 5.54
N SER A 117 -13.57 -11.80 4.91
CA SER A 117 -14.79 -11.56 4.14
C SER A 117 -15.96 -12.27 4.84
N PRO A 118 -17.14 -11.64 4.94
CA PRO A 118 -18.35 -12.29 5.44
C PRO A 118 -19.02 -13.17 4.38
N ASP A 119 -18.66 -13.03 3.10
CA ASP A 119 -19.23 -13.81 2.00
C ASP A 119 -18.59 -15.20 1.97
N GLN A 120 -19.39 -16.24 2.24
CA GLN A 120 -18.91 -17.62 2.28
C GLN A 120 -18.47 -18.15 0.91
N SER A 121 -19.02 -17.61 -0.18
CA SER A 121 -18.63 -17.97 -1.55
C SER A 121 -17.38 -17.22 -2.00
N CYS A 122 -17.05 -16.09 -1.36
CA CYS A 122 -15.93 -15.24 -1.72
C CYS A 122 -15.12 -14.77 -0.50
N ASN A 123 -14.42 -15.71 0.13
CA ASN A 123 -13.67 -15.50 1.37
C ASN A 123 -12.20 -15.91 1.34
N ILE A 124 -11.67 -16.33 0.19
CA ILE A 124 -10.23 -16.59 0.06
C ILE A 124 -9.51 -15.30 -0.30
N PRO A 125 -8.65 -14.74 0.56
CA PRO A 125 -7.97 -13.48 0.28
C PRO A 125 -6.95 -13.67 -0.84
N THR A 126 -6.99 -12.84 -1.87
CA THR A 126 -5.96 -12.83 -2.92
C THR A 126 -4.89 -11.80 -2.62
N ASN A 127 -3.74 -11.94 -3.28
CA ASN A 127 -2.70 -10.92 -3.21
C ASN A 127 -2.77 -9.89 -4.35
N PHE A 128 -3.88 -9.82 -5.08
CA PHE A 128 -4.08 -8.75 -6.06
C PHE A 128 -4.09 -7.38 -5.34
N GLY A 129 -3.39 -6.40 -5.91
CA GLY A 129 -3.18 -5.11 -5.27
C GLY A 129 -2.41 -5.17 -3.94
N ASN A 130 -1.76 -6.31 -3.63
CA ASN A 130 -1.21 -6.65 -2.32
C ASN A 130 -2.27 -6.74 -1.20
N GLY A 131 -3.50 -7.18 -1.50
CA GLY A 131 -4.56 -7.31 -0.50
C GLY A 131 -4.17 -8.20 0.69
N GLN A 132 -3.59 -9.38 0.43
CA GLN A 132 -3.18 -10.33 1.48
C GLN A 132 -1.90 -9.92 2.21
N THR A 133 -0.83 -9.55 1.49
CA THR A 133 0.46 -9.17 2.11
C THR A 133 0.44 -7.76 2.69
N GLY A 134 -0.40 -6.89 2.15
CA GLY A 134 -0.63 -5.51 2.54
C GLY A 134 0.13 -4.47 1.71
N VAL A 135 -0.37 -3.24 1.77
CA VAL A 135 0.15 -2.06 1.09
C VAL A 135 0.70 -1.07 2.12
N LYS A 136 1.94 -0.61 1.90
CA LYS A 136 2.54 0.49 2.68
C LYS A 136 2.06 1.85 2.19
N LEU A 137 1.77 2.77 3.10
CA LEU A 137 1.31 4.12 2.76
C LEU A 137 2.49 5.04 2.43
N VAL A 138 3.10 4.85 1.27
CA VAL A 138 4.31 5.59 0.85
C VAL A 138 3.96 6.91 0.16
N ARG A 139 2.98 6.90 -0.74
CA ARG A 139 2.62 8.07 -1.55
C ARG A 139 1.16 8.45 -1.32
N PRO A 140 0.86 9.66 -0.81
CA PRO A 140 -0.51 10.09 -0.67
C PRO A 140 -1.14 10.34 -2.04
N PHE A 141 -2.43 10.09 -2.12
CA PHE A 141 -3.26 10.47 -3.26
C PHE A 141 -3.55 11.97 -3.23
N MET A 142 -3.82 12.52 -2.05
CA MET A 142 -4.13 13.92 -1.83
C MET A 142 -3.60 14.38 -0.48
N VAL A 143 -3.15 15.64 -0.43
CA VAL A 143 -2.75 16.34 0.78
C VAL A 143 -3.50 17.67 0.79
N PHE A 144 -4.31 17.91 1.82
CA PHE A 144 -5.09 19.14 1.95
C PHE A 144 -5.19 19.56 3.40
N LYS A 145 -4.58 20.72 3.74
CA LYS A 145 -4.45 21.21 5.12
C LYS A 145 -3.96 20.08 6.04
N ASP A 146 -4.77 19.70 7.03
CA ASP A 146 -4.42 18.74 8.08
C ASP A 146 -4.80 17.29 7.71
N LEU A 147 -5.16 17.05 6.45
CA LEU A 147 -5.62 15.75 5.95
C LEU A 147 -4.67 15.20 4.89
N VAL A 148 -4.20 13.98 5.12
CA VAL A 148 -3.44 13.19 4.14
C VAL A 148 -4.27 11.97 3.75
N LYS A 149 -4.69 11.91 2.49
CA LYS A 149 -5.48 10.80 1.96
C LYS A 149 -4.61 9.87 1.14
N TYR A 150 -4.67 8.59 1.48
CA TYR A 150 -4.15 7.48 0.71
C TYR A 150 -5.29 6.71 0.07
N VAL A 151 -5.05 6.23 -1.15
CA VAL A 151 -5.97 5.33 -1.84
C VAL A 151 -5.21 4.04 -2.13
N VAL A 152 -5.75 2.91 -1.71
CA VAL A 152 -5.14 1.58 -1.88
C VAL A 152 -6.12 0.63 -2.59
N GLY A 153 -5.58 -0.45 -3.14
CA GLY A 153 -6.37 -1.46 -3.84
C GLY A 153 -6.80 -1.00 -5.24
N PRO A 154 -7.89 -1.57 -5.81
CA PRO A 154 -8.83 -2.49 -5.17
C PRO A 154 -8.20 -3.80 -4.68
N PHE A 155 -8.74 -4.35 -3.60
CA PHE A 155 -8.39 -5.67 -3.06
C PHE A 155 -9.47 -6.67 -3.44
N TYR A 156 -9.07 -7.95 -3.50
CA TYR A 156 -9.98 -9.01 -3.92
C TYR A 156 -9.97 -10.18 -2.96
N TYR A 157 -11.16 -10.68 -2.68
CA TYR A 157 -11.35 -12.06 -2.26
C TYR A 157 -11.73 -12.89 -3.48
N THR A 158 -11.66 -14.20 -3.34
CA THR A 158 -12.05 -15.12 -4.39
C THR A 158 -12.64 -16.41 -3.82
N THR A 159 -13.00 -17.32 -4.71
CA THR A 159 -13.59 -18.61 -4.37
C THR A 159 -12.50 -19.67 -4.20
N PRO A 160 -12.78 -20.78 -3.49
CA PRO A 160 -11.91 -21.96 -3.46
C PRO A 160 -11.51 -22.53 -4.83
N MET A 161 -12.31 -22.30 -5.88
CA MET A 161 -11.99 -22.79 -7.23
C MET A 161 -10.77 -22.07 -7.84
N CYS A 162 -10.45 -20.88 -7.35
CA CYS A 162 -9.36 -20.05 -7.86
C CYS A 162 -7.99 -20.38 -7.26
N GLU A 163 -7.97 -20.94 -6.05
CA GLU A 163 -6.74 -21.56 -5.56
C GLU A 163 -6.58 -22.90 -6.28
N THR A 164 -5.56 -23.01 -7.14
CA THR A 164 -5.19 -24.30 -7.70
C THR A 164 -5.01 -25.28 -6.54
N PRO A 165 -5.70 -26.43 -6.52
CA PRO A 165 -5.49 -27.41 -5.46
C PRO A 165 -3.99 -27.72 -5.44
N LYS A 166 -3.35 -27.50 -4.30
CA LYS A 166 -1.97 -27.94 -4.10
C LYS A 166 -2.02 -29.46 -4.20
N PHE A 167 -1.53 -30.00 -5.31
CA PHE A 167 -1.25 -31.43 -5.35
C PHE A 167 -0.26 -31.68 -4.21
N GLU A 168 -0.68 -32.45 -3.21
CA GLU A 168 0.25 -33.05 -2.26
C GLU A 168 1.25 -33.82 -3.11
N ASN A 169 2.47 -33.29 -3.23
CA ASN A 169 3.61 -34.05 -3.72
C ASN A 169 3.82 -35.18 -2.71
N ASN A 170 3.12 -36.28 -2.94
CA ASN A 170 3.38 -37.54 -2.27
C ASN A 170 4.61 -38.16 -2.96
N TYR A 171 5.71 -38.16 -2.20
CA TYR A 171 7.01 -38.81 -2.40
C TYR A 171 8.00 -38.16 -3.38
#